data_AF-A0A972BCP3-F1
#
_entry.id   AF-A0A972BCP3-F1
#
_cell.length_a   1.000
_cell.length_b   1.000
_cell.length_c   1.000
_cell.angle_alpha   90.00
_cell.angle_beta   90.00
_cell.angle_gamma   90.00
#
_symmetry.space_group_name_H-M   'P 1'
#
loop_
_entity.id
_entity.type
_entity.pdbx_description
1 polymer ?
#
loop_
_entity_poly.entity_id
_entity_poly.type
_entity_poly.pdbx_seq_one_letter_code
_entity_poly.pdbx_strand_id
1 'polypeptide(L)'
;MKRYSYLIILLMIAALFTRCDDNLMELNKGDNPLSIEASAPQIVLDAANPDAEALKLTWTSGTNSGTNAAISYTLQIDLAGNQFAGGLTLEMGREAYEKSYRNEELNNLLLEQFAVAPGEEVSLEAFVTATVAADAIEPSVSDITSFAVTTYKPITSTLYMIGDATPNGWNADDPTELRKVPNKPRTFSWSGSLAAGTFKFITTPGEFIPSYNKGTAGGTLYLRESFDDPYDEPFLITEAGTYTITVNLATLTIAVEQGEGPAYSALWLVGNPTGWNFEPMRADALDPYLFHYNGDLSAGGEFKIGTQQGSWDAPFFRPAINGTAEGVDLDVEVWAGDPDTKWDITGGRYKITLDMREMKIDIVPFTPFPMVYLVGDATPGAWDIGNATSMESTADPHIFTWSGNLKGGEMKFSLDKQSDWNGAWFLAGEANKAPAGTEEQMIFHYPGAGVDYKWKILEAGNYTILLDQLRETVIIEKQ
;
A
#
# COMPACT_ATOMS: atom_id res chain seq x y z
N MET A 1 -60.18 -50.25 -11.70
CA MET A 1 -58.97 -49.86 -10.94
C MET A 1 -58.73 -48.37 -11.10
N LYS A 2 -58.22 -47.72 -10.05
CA LYS A 2 -57.86 -46.28 -9.92
C LYS A 2 -58.98 -45.28 -9.59
N ARG A 3 -59.52 -45.37 -8.37
CA ARG A 3 -60.21 -44.27 -7.65
C ARG A 3 -59.96 -44.28 -6.13
N TYR A 4 -58.79 -44.78 -5.69
CA TYR A 4 -58.42 -44.90 -4.26
C TYR A 4 -56.99 -44.46 -3.95
N SER A 5 -56.47 -43.41 -4.61
CA SER A 5 -55.09 -42.94 -4.35
C SER A 5 -54.97 -41.45 -3.99
N TYR A 6 -56.07 -40.71 -3.84
CA TYR A 6 -56.02 -39.30 -3.45
C TYR A 6 -56.65 -38.99 -2.08
N LEU A 7 -57.25 -39.98 -1.40
CA LEU A 7 -57.83 -39.81 -0.06
C LEU A 7 -56.92 -40.29 1.10
N ILE A 8 -55.74 -40.84 0.79
CA ILE A 8 -54.75 -41.29 1.80
C ILE A 8 -53.59 -40.29 1.95
N ILE A 9 -53.41 -39.38 0.99
CA ILE A 9 -52.34 -38.37 1.04
C ILE A 9 -52.80 -37.10 1.80
N LEU A 10 -54.11 -36.84 1.91
CA LEU A 10 -54.62 -35.70 2.68
C LEU A 10 -54.83 -36.00 4.18
N LEU A 11 -54.76 -37.27 4.60
CA LEU A 11 -54.89 -37.69 6.01
C LEU A 11 -53.54 -38.00 6.69
N MET A 12 -52.44 -38.03 5.93
CA MET A 12 -51.07 -38.13 6.47
C MET A 12 -50.34 -36.78 6.58
N ILE A 13 -50.99 -35.66 6.22
CA ILE A 13 -50.46 -34.31 6.46
C ILE A 13 -51.04 -33.71 7.75
N ALA A 14 -52.10 -34.29 8.31
CA ALA A 14 -52.70 -33.87 9.58
C ALA A 14 -52.15 -34.59 10.83
N ALA A 15 -51.22 -35.53 10.68
CA ALA A 15 -50.66 -36.34 11.77
C ALA A 15 -49.16 -36.09 12.06
N LEU A 16 -48.53 -35.11 11.40
CA LEU A 16 -47.17 -34.66 11.72
C LEU A 16 -47.12 -33.33 12.48
N PHE A 17 -48.26 -32.81 12.91
CA PHE A 17 -48.30 -31.82 14.01
C PHE A 17 -48.29 -32.53 15.37
N THR A 18 -47.38 -33.49 15.55
CA THR A 18 -46.89 -33.80 16.90
C THR A 18 -46.02 -32.63 17.30
N ARG A 19 -46.64 -31.69 18.00
CA ARG A 19 -46.05 -30.73 18.95
C ARG A 19 -44.56 -30.97 19.18
N CYS A 20 -43.72 -30.28 18.40
CA CYS A 20 -42.38 -29.94 18.83
C CYS A 20 -42.59 -28.86 19.89
N ASP A 21 -42.60 -29.25 21.17
CA ASP A 21 -42.34 -28.30 22.26
C ASP A 21 -40.85 -27.92 22.12
N ASP A 22 -40.57 -27.06 21.15
CA ASP A 22 -39.34 -26.29 21.11
C ASP A 22 -39.49 -25.23 22.21
N ASN A 23 -39.28 -25.66 23.45
CA ASN A 23 -38.97 -24.77 24.57
C ASN A 23 -37.61 -24.13 24.30
N LEU A 24 -37.56 -23.24 23.31
CA LEU A 24 -36.35 -22.53 22.84
C LEU A 24 -35.96 -21.36 23.73
N MET A 25 -36.30 -21.40 25.02
CA MET A 25 -35.66 -20.59 26.06
C MET A 25 -35.71 -21.39 27.36
N GLU A 26 -34.76 -22.32 27.54
CA GLU A 26 -34.50 -22.88 28.86
C GLU A 26 -33.84 -21.77 29.73
N LEU A 27 -34.73 -20.98 30.35
CA LEU A 27 -34.36 -19.86 31.22
C LEU A 27 -33.86 -20.35 32.57
N ASN A 28 -34.31 -21.51 33.03
CA ASN A 28 -33.80 -22.14 34.24
C ASN A 28 -32.50 -22.88 33.90
N LYS A 29 -31.37 -22.50 34.50
CA LYS A 29 -30.08 -23.14 34.22
C LYS A 29 -29.80 -24.38 35.08
N GLY A 30 -30.77 -24.83 35.87
CA GLY A 30 -30.61 -25.93 36.82
C GLY A 30 -29.55 -25.63 37.87
N ASP A 31 -29.14 -26.63 38.64
CA ASP A 31 -28.08 -26.52 39.66
C ASP A 31 -26.71 -26.96 39.13
N ASN A 32 -26.30 -26.40 37.99
CA ASN A 32 -24.96 -26.63 37.47
C ASN A 32 -23.93 -25.85 38.28
N PRO A 33 -22.87 -26.49 38.81
CA PRO A 33 -21.81 -25.78 39.50
C PRO A 33 -21.05 -24.87 38.52
N LEU A 34 -20.66 -23.68 38.98
CA LEU A 34 -19.80 -22.78 38.23
C LEU A 34 -18.37 -23.30 38.29
N SER A 35 -17.79 -23.64 37.15
CA SER A 35 -16.41 -24.13 37.03
C SER A 35 -15.74 -23.50 35.82
N ILE A 36 -14.45 -23.21 35.94
CA ILE A 36 -13.61 -22.67 34.87
C ILE A 36 -12.44 -23.62 34.59
N GLU A 37 -12.06 -23.72 33.33
CA GLU A 37 -10.91 -24.50 32.88
C GLU A 37 -10.09 -23.73 31.83
N ALA A 38 -8.78 -23.94 31.84
CA ALA A 38 -7.88 -23.48 30.79
C ALA A 38 -7.69 -24.57 29.73
N SER A 39 -7.47 -24.17 28.48
CA SER A 39 -7.24 -25.06 27.34
C SER A 39 -6.05 -25.99 27.52
N ALA A 40 -5.06 -25.60 28.32
CA ALA A 40 -3.91 -26.42 28.69
C ALA A 40 -3.34 -25.97 30.05
N PRO A 41 -2.74 -26.89 30.83
CA PRO A 41 -2.09 -26.56 32.10
C PRO A 41 -0.74 -25.82 31.92
N GLN A 42 -0.12 -25.92 30.74
CA GLN A 42 1.12 -25.25 30.38
C GLN A 42 1.04 -24.79 28.92
N ILE A 43 1.37 -23.53 28.68
CA ILE A 43 1.23 -22.85 27.39
C ILE A 43 2.56 -22.18 27.05
N VAL A 44 3.14 -22.52 25.91
CA VAL A 44 4.32 -21.84 25.39
C VAL A 44 3.87 -20.93 24.26
N LEU A 45 4.07 -19.61 24.41
CA LEU A 45 3.62 -18.65 23.41
C LEU A 45 4.48 -18.70 22.16
N ASP A 46 3.82 -18.65 21.00
CA ASP A 46 4.47 -18.78 19.70
C ASP A 46 4.66 -17.42 19.01
N ALA A 47 5.89 -16.93 19.03
CA ALA A 47 6.30 -15.69 18.39
C ALA A 47 6.11 -15.70 16.85
N ALA A 48 6.16 -16.89 16.25
CA ALA A 48 6.01 -17.09 14.81
C ALA A 48 4.54 -17.06 14.37
N ASN A 49 3.59 -17.28 15.28
CA ASN A 49 2.16 -17.31 15.00
C ASN A 49 1.38 -16.35 15.93
N PRO A 50 1.60 -15.02 15.82
CA PRO A 50 1.07 -14.02 16.75
C PRO A 50 -0.46 -14.01 16.83
N ASP A 51 -1.14 -14.35 15.72
CA ASP A 51 -2.59 -14.34 15.61
C ASP A 51 -3.26 -15.68 15.99
N ALA A 52 -2.49 -16.75 16.18
CA ALA A 52 -3.05 -18.04 16.58
C ALA A 52 -3.53 -17.97 18.04
N GLU A 53 -4.62 -18.69 18.34
CA GLU A 53 -5.11 -18.85 19.71
C GLU A 53 -4.07 -19.57 20.57
N ALA A 54 -3.71 -18.97 21.71
CA ALA A 54 -2.73 -19.49 22.64
C ALA A 54 -3.38 -20.05 23.91
N LEU A 55 -4.38 -19.34 24.42
CA LEU A 55 -5.12 -19.68 25.63
C LEU A 55 -6.60 -19.53 25.35
N LYS A 56 -7.39 -20.51 25.78
CA LYS A 56 -8.83 -20.40 25.90
C LYS A 56 -9.25 -20.78 27.31
N LEU A 57 -9.91 -19.85 28.01
CA LEU A 57 -10.58 -20.09 29.28
C LEU A 57 -12.05 -20.35 28.98
N THR A 58 -12.61 -21.46 29.49
CA THR A 58 -14.01 -21.84 29.31
C THR A 58 -14.65 -22.05 30.66
N TRP A 59 -15.90 -21.63 30.84
CA TRP A 59 -16.65 -21.87 32.07
C TRP A 59 -18.08 -22.33 31.84
N THR A 60 -18.62 -23.08 32.80
CA THR A 60 -20.02 -23.52 32.80
C THR A 60 -20.96 -22.34 33.07
N SER A 61 -22.26 -22.51 32.78
CA SER A 61 -23.23 -21.44 33.01
C SER A 61 -23.44 -21.09 34.49
N GLY A 62 -23.09 -21.98 35.42
CA GLY A 62 -23.59 -21.91 36.79
C GLY A 62 -25.11 -22.09 36.85
N THR A 63 -25.70 -21.67 37.98
CA THR A 63 -27.13 -21.72 38.29
C THR A 63 -27.71 -20.31 38.39
N ASN A 64 -28.96 -20.13 37.98
CA ASN A 64 -29.73 -18.93 38.33
C ASN A 64 -30.72 -19.16 39.47
N SER A 65 -30.51 -20.23 40.25
CA SER A 65 -31.31 -20.59 41.43
C SER A 65 -32.82 -20.70 41.13
N GLY A 66 -33.18 -21.12 39.91
CA GLY A 66 -34.58 -21.25 39.47
C GLY A 66 -35.32 -19.93 39.26
N THR A 67 -34.63 -18.79 39.29
CA THR A 67 -35.24 -17.46 39.14
C THR A 67 -35.66 -17.12 37.70
N ASN A 68 -35.15 -17.86 36.70
CA ASN A 68 -35.23 -17.52 35.28
C ASN A 68 -34.56 -16.19 34.90
N ALA A 69 -33.83 -15.56 35.84
CA ALA A 69 -33.09 -14.34 35.57
C ALA A 69 -31.81 -14.63 34.77
N ALA A 70 -31.35 -13.63 34.03
CA ALA A 70 -30.10 -13.70 33.28
C ALA A 70 -28.89 -13.72 34.22
N ILE A 71 -27.82 -14.39 33.79
CA ILE A 71 -26.53 -14.44 34.49
C ILE A 71 -25.52 -13.60 33.71
N SER A 72 -24.78 -12.74 34.41
CA SER A 72 -23.59 -12.07 33.87
C SER A 72 -22.32 -12.58 34.53
N TYR A 73 -21.22 -12.57 33.80
CA TYR A 73 -19.94 -13.09 34.24
C TYR A 73 -18.87 -12.00 34.34
N THR A 74 -18.04 -12.10 35.38
CA THR A 74 -16.83 -11.31 35.55
C THR A 74 -15.66 -12.28 35.66
N LEU A 75 -14.68 -12.16 34.78
CA LEU A 75 -13.46 -12.99 34.75
C LEU A 75 -12.31 -12.25 35.42
N GLN A 76 -11.62 -12.89 36.34
CA GLN A 76 -10.42 -12.35 36.99
C GLN A 76 -9.22 -13.24 36.72
N ILE A 77 -8.07 -12.63 36.40
CA ILE A 77 -6.80 -13.30 36.09
C ILE A 77 -5.66 -12.55 36.80
N ASP A 78 -4.78 -13.24 37.51
CA ASP A 78 -3.58 -12.64 38.12
C ASP A 78 -2.40 -13.64 38.07
N LEU A 79 -1.20 -13.16 38.37
CA LEU A 79 -0.07 -14.02 38.70
C LEU A 79 -0.38 -14.82 39.96
N ALA A 80 0.03 -16.09 39.96
CA ALA A 80 -0.24 -17.00 41.05
C ALA A 80 0.33 -16.46 42.39
N GLY A 81 -0.50 -16.47 43.44
CA GLY A 81 -0.10 -16.04 44.78
C GLY A 81 -0.23 -14.53 45.05
N ASN A 82 -0.62 -13.71 44.06
CA ASN A 82 -0.88 -12.28 44.25
C ASN A 82 -2.25 -11.98 44.88
N GLN A 83 -3.07 -13.00 45.13
CA GLN A 83 -4.41 -12.85 45.72
C GLN A 83 -5.31 -11.87 44.94
N PHE A 84 -5.11 -11.74 43.63
CA PHE A 84 -5.87 -10.84 42.74
C PHE A 84 -5.73 -9.35 43.09
N ALA A 85 -4.67 -8.97 43.82
CA ALA A 85 -4.43 -7.59 44.27
C ALA A 85 -3.95 -6.65 43.14
N GLY A 86 -3.56 -7.19 41.97
CA GLY A 86 -3.15 -6.42 40.79
C GLY A 86 -3.58 -7.06 39.46
N GLY A 87 -4.48 -8.04 39.52
CA GLY A 87 -4.92 -8.82 38.37
C GLY A 87 -5.85 -8.08 37.40
N LEU A 88 -6.03 -8.67 36.24
CA LEU A 88 -6.99 -8.26 35.23
C LEU A 88 -8.41 -8.62 35.70
N THR A 89 -9.35 -7.69 35.58
CA THR A 89 -10.78 -7.92 35.80
C THR A 89 -11.55 -7.55 34.54
N LEU A 90 -12.29 -8.50 33.97
CA LEU A 90 -13.02 -8.37 32.72
C LEU A 90 -14.52 -8.59 32.94
N GLU A 91 -15.33 -7.58 32.64
CA GLU A 91 -16.79 -7.70 32.60
C GLU A 91 -17.21 -8.38 31.30
N MET A 92 -17.40 -9.71 31.35
CA MET A 92 -17.74 -10.51 30.18
C MET A 92 -19.21 -10.36 29.77
N GLY A 93 -20.07 -9.89 30.68
CA GLY A 93 -21.48 -9.68 30.42
C GLY A 93 -22.27 -10.99 30.40
N ARG A 94 -23.39 -11.01 29.66
CA ARG A 94 -24.32 -12.15 29.59
C ARG A 94 -23.98 -13.08 28.43
N GLU A 95 -24.34 -14.35 28.56
CA GLU A 95 -24.15 -15.37 27.52
C GLU A 95 -22.69 -15.54 27.07
N ALA A 96 -21.74 -15.13 27.92
CA ALA A 96 -20.31 -15.33 27.72
C ALA A 96 -19.85 -16.55 28.53
N TYR A 97 -19.28 -17.54 27.86
CA TYR A 97 -18.82 -18.80 28.47
C TYR A 97 -17.34 -19.09 28.17
N GLU A 98 -16.68 -18.18 27.47
CA GLU A 98 -15.28 -18.32 27.10
C GLU A 98 -14.57 -16.98 26.92
N LYS A 99 -13.24 -17.00 27.10
CA LYS A 99 -12.33 -15.92 26.70
C LYS A 99 -11.07 -16.55 26.09
N SER A 100 -10.78 -16.18 24.86
CA SER A 100 -9.55 -16.55 24.16
C SER A 100 -8.56 -15.39 24.11
N TYR A 101 -7.27 -15.74 24.11
CA TYR A 101 -6.16 -14.85 23.84
C TYR A 101 -5.31 -15.40 22.71
N ARG A 102 -4.89 -14.51 21.80
CA ARG A 102 -3.89 -14.82 20.77
C ARG A 102 -2.48 -14.78 21.37
N ASN A 103 -1.51 -15.41 20.70
CA ASN A 103 -0.12 -15.45 21.16
C ASN A 103 0.47 -14.06 21.46
N GLU A 104 0.33 -13.11 20.54
CA GLU A 104 0.87 -11.75 20.75
C GLU A 104 0.09 -10.95 21.80
N GLU A 105 -1.24 -11.12 21.82
CA GLU A 105 -2.11 -10.46 22.81
C GLU A 105 -1.73 -10.88 24.24
N LEU A 106 -1.58 -12.18 24.48
CA LEU A 106 -1.21 -12.71 25.79
C LEU A 106 0.24 -12.37 26.14
N ASN A 107 1.17 -12.41 25.18
CA ASN A 107 2.56 -12.04 25.42
C ASN A 107 2.67 -10.58 25.87
N ASN A 108 2.06 -9.65 25.13
CA ASN A 108 2.11 -8.23 25.46
C ASN A 108 1.42 -7.93 26.79
N LEU A 109 0.28 -8.58 27.08
CA LEU A 109 -0.39 -8.49 28.38
C LEU A 109 0.57 -8.85 29.53
N LEU A 110 1.29 -9.97 29.40
CA LEU A 110 2.22 -10.45 30.41
C LEU A 110 3.44 -9.54 30.59
N LEU A 111 4.03 -9.06 29.49
CA LEU A 111 5.20 -8.19 29.54
C LEU A 111 4.86 -6.78 30.05
N GLU A 112 3.75 -6.20 29.59
CA GLU A 112 3.43 -4.80 29.83
C GLU A 112 2.63 -4.57 31.11
N GLN A 113 1.65 -5.44 31.43
CA GLN A 113 0.80 -5.27 32.60
C GLN A 113 1.31 -6.05 33.81
N PHE A 114 1.76 -7.29 33.58
CA PHE A 114 2.25 -8.16 34.65
C PHE A 114 3.77 -8.07 34.87
N ALA A 115 4.48 -7.26 34.06
CA ALA A 115 5.93 -7.04 34.16
C ALA A 115 6.77 -8.33 34.13
N VAL A 116 6.28 -9.36 33.44
CA VAL A 116 6.99 -10.63 33.24
C VAL A 116 8.17 -10.40 32.30
N ALA A 117 9.32 -11.04 32.55
CA ALA A 117 10.46 -10.90 31.64
C ALA A 117 10.26 -11.75 30.37
N PRO A 118 10.75 -11.32 29.20
CA PRO A 118 10.67 -12.13 27.99
C PRO A 118 11.38 -13.48 28.11
N GLY A 119 10.72 -14.56 27.70
CA GLY A 119 11.24 -15.92 27.80
C GLY A 119 11.01 -16.59 29.16
N GLU A 120 10.44 -15.87 30.11
CA GLU A 120 10.13 -16.38 31.45
C GLU A 120 8.84 -17.21 31.44
N GLU A 121 8.83 -18.30 32.21
CA GLU A 121 7.63 -19.05 32.54
C GLU A 121 7.05 -18.55 33.86
N VAL A 122 5.77 -18.17 33.84
CA VAL A 122 5.02 -17.71 35.01
C VAL A 122 3.75 -18.53 35.20
N SER A 123 3.31 -18.68 36.45
CA SER A 123 2.01 -19.27 36.76
C SER A 123 0.95 -18.19 36.89
N LEU A 124 -0.19 -18.39 36.23
CA LEU A 124 -1.39 -17.56 36.35
C LEU A 124 -2.46 -18.30 37.13
N GLU A 125 -3.32 -17.54 37.79
CA GLU A 125 -4.54 -17.98 38.46
C GLU A 125 -5.73 -17.24 37.85
N ALA A 126 -6.82 -17.96 37.60
CA ALA A 126 -8.05 -17.38 37.10
C ALA A 126 -9.28 -17.95 37.79
N PHE A 127 -10.31 -17.13 37.96
CA PHE A 127 -11.64 -17.58 38.37
C PHE A 127 -12.72 -16.71 37.73
N VAL A 128 -13.95 -17.21 37.72
CA VAL A 128 -15.11 -16.49 37.21
C VAL A 128 -16.14 -16.30 38.31
N THR A 129 -16.74 -15.11 38.34
CA THR A 129 -17.89 -14.79 39.19
C THR A 129 -19.13 -14.71 38.33
N ALA A 130 -20.18 -15.46 38.69
CA ALA A 130 -21.49 -15.42 38.07
C ALA A 130 -22.48 -14.62 38.94
N THR A 131 -23.06 -13.57 38.37
CA THR A 131 -24.05 -12.71 39.05
C THR A 131 -25.41 -12.90 38.42
N VAL A 132 -26.40 -13.29 39.22
CA VAL A 132 -27.79 -13.44 38.78
C VAL A 132 -28.49 -12.09 38.83
N ALA A 133 -29.20 -11.71 37.77
CA ALA A 133 -29.97 -10.47 37.69
C ALA A 133 -31.30 -10.56 38.47
N ALA A 134 -31.23 -10.95 39.75
CA ALA A 134 -32.34 -11.05 40.67
C ALA A 134 -31.90 -10.59 42.07
N ASP A 135 -32.81 -9.93 42.79
CA ASP A 135 -32.54 -9.46 44.14
C ASP A 135 -32.32 -10.62 45.12
N ALA A 136 -31.44 -10.42 46.10
CA ALA A 136 -31.11 -11.37 47.17
C ALA A 136 -30.54 -12.72 46.70
N ILE A 137 -29.96 -12.78 45.50
CA ILE A 137 -29.10 -13.88 45.06
C ILE A 137 -27.65 -13.42 45.14
N GLU A 138 -26.86 -14.04 46.02
CA GLU A 138 -25.43 -13.77 46.12
C GLU A 138 -24.70 -14.28 44.85
N PRO A 139 -23.68 -13.57 44.36
CA PRO A 139 -22.86 -14.05 43.25
C PRO A 139 -22.19 -15.39 43.59
N SER A 140 -22.14 -16.30 42.63
CA SER A 140 -21.36 -17.53 42.76
C SER A 140 -19.97 -17.35 42.18
N VAL A 141 -18.98 -17.99 42.79
CA VAL A 141 -17.57 -17.89 42.40
C VAL A 141 -17.08 -19.29 42.11
N SER A 142 -16.37 -19.48 40.99
CA SER A 142 -15.76 -20.76 40.66
C SER A 142 -14.56 -21.06 41.57
N ASP A 143 -14.13 -22.32 41.60
CA ASP A 143 -12.78 -22.63 42.06
C ASP A 143 -11.74 -21.92 41.19
N ILE A 144 -10.57 -21.64 41.77
CA ILE A 144 -9.43 -21.07 41.05
C ILE A 144 -8.82 -22.14 40.15
N THR A 145 -8.66 -21.84 38.87
CA THR A 145 -7.85 -22.62 37.94
C THR A 145 -6.45 -22.01 37.84
N SER A 146 -5.43 -22.86 37.70
CA SER A 146 -4.05 -22.42 37.57
C SER A 146 -3.37 -23.08 36.37
N PHE A 147 -2.57 -22.31 35.65
CA PHE A 147 -1.86 -22.73 34.44
C PHE A 147 -0.58 -21.90 34.27
N ALA A 148 0.44 -22.51 33.64
CA ALA A 148 1.72 -21.85 33.37
C ALA A 148 1.76 -21.30 31.94
N VAL A 149 2.38 -20.13 31.77
CA VAL A 149 2.61 -19.50 30.46
C VAL A 149 4.07 -19.09 30.31
N THR A 150 4.72 -19.53 29.23
CA THR A 150 6.07 -19.10 28.84
C THR A 150 5.99 -17.99 27.80
N THR A 151 6.53 -16.81 28.11
CA THR A 151 6.56 -15.64 27.21
C THR A 151 7.68 -15.73 26.18
N TYR A 152 7.71 -14.79 25.23
CA TYR A 152 8.79 -14.63 24.26
C TYR A 152 9.19 -13.16 24.08
N LYS A 153 10.40 -12.93 23.55
CA LYS A 153 10.88 -11.59 23.18
C LYS A 153 10.10 -11.04 21.97
N PRO A 154 9.41 -9.90 22.09
CA PRO A 154 8.63 -9.34 21.00
C PRO A 154 9.44 -9.19 19.71
N ILE A 155 8.84 -9.57 18.59
CA ILE A 155 9.37 -9.32 17.25
C ILE A 155 8.71 -8.05 16.74
N THR A 156 9.51 -7.12 16.21
CA THR A 156 8.99 -5.86 15.65
C THR A 156 7.83 -6.09 14.67
N SER A 157 6.91 -5.14 14.65
CA SER A 157 5.77 -5.13 13.74
C SER A 157 5.99 -4.21 12.52
N THR A 158 7.13 -3.54 12.44
CA THR A 158 7.54 -2.62 11.38
C THR A 158 8.94 -2.96 10.88
N LEU A 159 9.17 -2.71 9.60
CA LEU A 159 10.46 -2.96 8.95
C LEU A 159 10.67 -1.95 7.83
N TYR A 160 11.84 -1.33 7.78
CA TYR A 160 12.20 -0.33 6.78
C TYR A 160 13.56 -0.65 6.20
N MET A 161 13.79 -0.38 4.91
CA MET A 161 15.08 -0.51 4.26
C MET A 161 15.77 0.86 4.12
N ILE A 162 17.08 0.84 4.29
CA ILE A 162 17.99 1.98 4.05
C ILE A 162 19.25 1.48 3.37
N GLY A 163 19.93 2.36 2.64
CA GLY A 163 21.23 2.13 2.01
C GLY A 163 21.32 2.70 0.60
N ASP A 164 22.52 2.71 0.03
CA ASP A 164 22.82 3.29 -1.29
C ASP A 164 21.93 2.73 -2.41
N ALA A 165 21.52 1.45 -2.29
CA ALA A 165 20.64 0.81 -3.27
C ALA A 165 19.17 1.25 -3.16
N THR A 166 18.76 1.79 -2.00
CA THR A 166 17.35 2.05 -1.69
C THR A 166 16.90 3.45 -2.16
N PRO A 167 15.59 3.66 -2.44
CA PRO A 167 15.09 4.95 -2.95
C PRO A 167 15.53 6.16 -2.14
N ASN A 168 15.51 6.04 -0.80
CA ASN A 168 15.82 7.13 0.12
C ASN A 168 17.25 7.09 0.68
N GLY A 169 18.12 6.23 0.13
CA GLY A 169 19.53 6.16 0.54
C GLY A 169 19.70 5.78 2.01
N TRP A 170 20.74 6.31 2.63
CA TRP A 170 21.03 6.15 4.07
C TRP A 170 20.23 7.08 4.99
N ASN A 171 19.09 7.62 4.53
CA ASN A 171 18.24 8.48 5.34
C ASN A 171 17.35 7.65 6.29
N ALA A 172 17.78 7.54 7.55
CA ALA A 172 16.99 6.82 8.56
C ALA A 172 15.71 7.55 8.97
N ASP A 173 15.64 8.89 8.83
CA ASP A 173 14.46 9.68 9.20
C ASP A 173 13.31 9.52 8.18
N ASP A 174 13.64 9.15 6.95
CA ASP A 174 12.67 8.85 5.88
C ASP A 174 13.05 7.53 5.17
N PRO A 175 12.98 6.39 5.86
CA PRO A 175 13.42 5.12 5.31
C PRO A 175 12.32 4.49 4.44
N THR A 176 12.67 3.58 3.53
CA THR A 176 11.70 2.93 2.65
C THR A 176 10.96 1.80 3.38
N GLU A 177 9.65 1.92 3.59
CA GLU A 177 8.85 0.94 4.34
C GLU A 177 8.62 -0.38 3.58
N LEU A 178 8.78 -1.52 4.28
CA LEU A 178 8.27 -2.81 3.82
C LEU A 178 6.89 -3.08 4.42
N ARG A 179 5.98 -3.61 3.62
CA ARG A 179 4.60 -3.88 4.04
C ARG A 179 4.44 -5.30 4.54
N LYS A 180 3.63 -5.49 5.58
CA LYS A 180 3.22 -6.83 6.04
C LYS A 180 2.52 -7.60 4.91
N VAL A 181 2.87 -8.87 4.76
CA VAL A 181 2.19 -9.76 3.81
C VAL A 181 0.94 -10.36 4.49
N PRO A 182 -0.27 -10.15 3.93
CA PRO A 182 -1.48 -10.70 4.51
C PRO A 182 -1.41 -12.23 4.67
N ASN A 183 -1.92 -12.74 5.79
CA ASN A 183 -1.95 -14.16 6.13
C ASN A 183 -0.57 -14.86 6.15
N LYS A 184 0.54 -14.11 6.20
CA LYS A 184 1.89 -14.65 6.40
C LYS A 184 2.51 -14.00 7.64
N PRO A 185 2.44 -14.68 8.81
CA PRO A 185 3.00 -14.16 10.05
C PRO A 185 4.44 -13.66 9.93
N ARG A 186 4.72 -12.52 10.57
CA ARG A 186 6.06 -11.89 10.64
C ARG A 186 6.75 -11.72 9.28
N THR A 187 5.97 -11.70 8.18
CA THR A 187 6.49 -11.60 6.82
C THR A 187 6.22 -10.20 6.29
N PHE A 188 7.26 -9.58 5.74
CA PHE A 188 7.25 -8.27 5.11
C PHE A 188 7.69 -8.39 3.66
N SER A 189 7.16 -7.54 2.80
CA SER A 189 7.54 -7.47 1.40
C SER A 189 7.55 -6.04 0.88
N TRP A 190 8.44 -5.80 -0.07
CA TRP A 190 8.51 -4.58 -0.85
C TRP A 190 8.92 -4.93 -2.28
N SER A 191 8.32 -4.23 -3.24
CA SER A 191 8.69 -4.32 -4.65
C SER A 191 8.93 -2.92 -5.19
N GLY A 192 10.01 -2.75 -5.96
CA GLY A 192 10.37 -1.47 -6.55
C GLY A 192 11.78 -1.49 -7.11
N SER A 193 12.21 -0.34 -7.62
CA SER A 193 13.54 -0.17 -8.20
C SER A 193 14.62 -0.04 -7.12
N LEU A 194 15.71 -0.79 -7.27
CA LEU A 194 16.93 -0.65 -6.48
C LEU A 194 18.09 -0.30 -7.40
N ALA A 195 18.95 0.61 -6.96
CA ALA A 195 20.23 0.88 -7.61
C ALA A 195 21.28 -0.18 -7.23
N ALA A 196 22.36 -0.27 -8.00
CA ALA A 196 23.53 -1.02 -7.56
C ALA A 196 24.12 -0.37 -6.30
N GLY A 197 24.35 -1.14 -5.25
CA GLY A 197 24.73 -0.61 -3.94
C GLY A 197 24.37 -1.54 -2.80
N THR A 198 24.48 -1.03 -1.57
CA THR A 198 24.20 -1.82 -0.37
C THR A 198 22.90 -1.40 0.30
N PHE A 199 22.31 -2.30 1.09
CA PHE A 199 21.16 -1.97 1.94
C PHE A 199 21.10 -2.85 3.19
N LYS A 200 20.39 -2.38 4.22
CA LYS A 200 20.02 -3.15 5.42
C LYS A 200 18.63 -2.72 5.90
N PHE A 201 18.14 -3.32 6.98
CA PHE A 201 16.84 -2.96 7.54
C PHE A 201 16.94 -2.37 8.94
N ILE A 202 16.10 -1.38 9.23
CA ILE A 202 15.87 -0.82 10.56
C ILE A 202 14.43 -1.09 10.97
N THR A 203 14.14 -1.06 12.27
CA THR A 203 12.78 -1.34 12.78
C THR A 203 11.97 -0.08 13.09
N THR A 204 12.65 1.06 13.25
CA THR A 204 12.08 2.33 13.70
C THR A 204 12.69 3.46 12.88
N PRO A 205 11.91 4.36 12.27
CA PRO A 205 12.45 5.55 11.61
C PRO A 205 13.29 6.40 12.57
N GLY A 206 14.43 6.88 12.10
CA GLY A 206 15.43 7.65 12.85
C GLY A 206 16.43 6.80 13.64
N GLU A 207 16.19 5.49 13.81
CA GLU A 207 17.04 4.62 14.63
C GLU A 207 17.77 3.56 13.79
N PHE A 208 19.11 3.54 13.90
CA PHE A 208 19.95 2.57 13.20
C PHE A 208 20.02 1.20 13.87
N ILE A 209 19.49 1.07 15.09
CA ILE A 209 19.40 -0.17 15.86
C ILE A 209 18.03 -0.23 16.57
N PRO A 210 17.44 -1.42 16.74
CA PRO A 210 17.89 -2.69 16.19
C PRO A 210 17.81 -2.71 14.65
N SER A 211 18.72 -3.46 14.02
CA SER A 211 18.79 -3.61 12.57
C SER A 211 18.86 -5.07 12.16
N TYR A 212 18.26 -5.40 11.01
CA TYR A 212 18.46 -6.70 10.38
C TYR A 212 19.50 -6.58 9.25
N ASN A 213 20.60 -7.28 9.44
CA ASN A 213 21.76 -7.34 8.57
C ASN A 213 21.78 -8.67 7.79
N LYS A 214 22.69 -8.78 6.82
CA LYS A 214 22.91 -10.01 6.06
C LYS A 214 23.46 -11.08 6.98
N GLY A 215 22.83 -12.26 7.03
CA GLY A 215 23.33 -13.40 7.80
C GLY A 215 24.54 -14.08 7.15
N THR A 216 25.21 -14.94 7.93
CA THR A 216 26.40 -15.68 7.47
C THR A 216 26.06 -16.79 6.47
N ALA A 217 24.83 -17.33 6.52
CA ALA A 217 24.29 -18.23 5.51
C ALA A 217 23.50 -17.45 4.45
N GLY A 218 23.60 -17.86 3.19
CA GLY A 218 22.82 -17.25 2.11
C GLY A 218 21.30 -17.30 2.40
N GLY A 219 20.61 -16.19 2.16
CA GLY A 219 19.16 -16.07 2.38
C GLY A 219 18.74 -15.93 3.85
N THR A 220 19.66 -15.61 4.75
CA THR A 220 19.37 -15.41 6.19
C THR A 220 19.61 -13.97 6.65
N LEU A 221 18.99 -13.62 7.77
CA LEU A 221 19.11 -12.34 8.46
C LEU A 221 19.88 -12.51 9.76
N TYR A 222 20.61 -11.47 10.13
CA TYR A 222 21.23 -11.32 11.44
C TYR A 222 20.61 -10.13 12.16
N LEU A 223 20.00 -10.34 13.33
CA LEU A 223 19.48 -9.26 14.16
C LEU A 223 20.61 -8.68 15.00
N ARG A 224 20.96 -7.42 14.72
CA ARG A 224 21.90 -6.62 15.50
C ARG A 224 21.10 -5.69 16.41
N GLU A 225 21.21 -5.90 17.72
CA GLU A 225 20.34 -5.21 18.69
C GLU A 225 20.95 -3.95 19.29
N SER A 226 22.28 -3.82 19.26
CA SER A 226 22.98 -2.71 19.87
C SER A 226 24.27 -2.37 19.12
N PHE A 227 24.84 -1.19 19.40
CA PHE A 227 26.13 -0.79 18.84
C PHE A 227 27.32 -1.58 19.40
N ASP A 228 27.15 -2.26 20.54
CA ASP A 228 28.19 -3.14 21.13
C ASP A 228 28.42 -4.40 20.29
N ASP A 229 27.44 -4.77 19.47
CA ASP A 229 27.56 -5.81 18.47
C ASP A 229 28.27 -5.23 17.22
N PRO A 230 29.49 -5.70 16.88
CA PRO A 230 30.24 -5.16 15.75
C PRO A 230 29.75 -5.68 14.39
N TYR A 231 28.80 -6.62 14.34
CA TYR A 231 28.36 -7.23 13.08
C TYR A 231 27.32 -6.35 12.36
N ASP A 232 27.77 -5.61 11.34
CA ASP A 232 26.94 -4.68 10.57
C ASP A 232 27.07 -4.89 9.04
N GLU A 233 26.97 -6.15 8.60
CA GLU A 233 27.13 -6.53 7.20
C GLU A 233 25.86 -6.25 6.37
N PRO A 234 25.89 -5.36 5.37
CA PRO A 234 24.72 -5.07 4.55
C PRO A 234 24.52 -6.12 3.43
N PHE A 235 23.34 -6.12 2.85
CA PHE A 235 23.04 -6.78 1.58
C PHE A 235 23.62 -5.99 0.41
N LEU A 236 23.89 -6.65 -0.72
CA LEU A 236 24.44 -6.06 -1.93
C LEU A 236 23.51 -6.31 -3.12
N ILE A 237 23.16 -5.25 -3.83
CA ILE A 237 22.55 -5.27 -5.16
C ILE A 237 23.66 -4.99 -6.16
N THR A 238 23.91 -5.92 -7.08
CA THR A 238 25.01 -5.81 -8.06
C THR A 238 24.63 -5.04 -9.31
N GLU A 239 23.35 -5.10 -9.70
CA GLU A 239 22.82 -4.47 -10.91
C GLU A 239 21.57 -3.69 -10.55
N ALA A 240 21.43 -2.48 -11.09
CA ALA A 240 20.21 -1.72 -10.89
C ALA A 240 19.04 -2.42 -11.59
N GLY A 241 17.85 -2.42 -10.99
CA GLY A 241 16.73 -3.20 -11.48
C GLY A 241 15.47 -3.05 -10.63
N THR A 242 14.36 -3.60 -11.12
CA THR A 242 13.18 -3.81 -10.29
C THR A 242 13.37 -5.09 -9.47
N TYR A 243 13.17 -5.03 -8.15
CA TYR A 243 13.32 -6.15 -7.24
C TYR A 243 12.06 -6.35 -6.39
N THR A 244 11.86 -7.58 -5.93
CA THR A 244 10.99 -7.91 -4.81
C THR A 244 11.83 -8.46 -3.67
N ILE A 245 11.74 -7.79 -2.52
CA ILE A 245 12.34 -8.23 -1.26
C ILE A 245 11.24 -8.85 -0.41
N THR A 246 11.47 -10.05 0.10
CA THR A 246 10.60 -10.70 1.08
C THR A 246 11.40 -11.10 2.30
N VAL A 247 10.98 -10.66 3.48
CA VAL A 247 11.64 -10.89 4.76
C VAL A 247 10.69 -11.60 5.71
N ASN A 248 11.13 -12.65 6.40
CA ASN A 248 10.41 -13.24 7.52
C ASN A 248 11.27 -13.12 8.80
N LEU A 249 10.75 -12.39 9.79
CA LEU A 249 11.48 -12.10 11.02
C LEU A 249 11.39 -13.22 12.07
N ALA A 250 10.43 -14.14 11.96
CA ALA A 250 10.35 -15.30 12.84
C ALA A 250 11.38 -16.37 12.46
N THR A 251 11.57 -16.60 11.15
CA THR A 251 12.55 -17.56 10.64
C THR A 251 13.91 -16.94 10.32
N LEU A 252 14.02 -15.60 10.42
CA LEU A 252 15.21 -14.83 10.05
C LEU A 252 15.69 -15.14 8.62
N THR A 253 14.75 -15.15 7.67
CA THR A 253 15.03 -15.44 6.25
C THR A 253 14.69 -14.26 5.36
N ILE A 254 15.43 -14.15 4.25
CA ILE A 254 15.24 -13.13 3.22
C ILE A 254 15.34 -13.75 1.83
N ALA A 255 14.47 -13.32 0.93
CA ALA A 255 14.57 -13.50 -0.51
C ALA A 255 14.68 -12.13 -1.19
N VAL A 256 15.61 -12.00 -2.14
CA VAL A 256 15.81 -10.81 -2.97
C VAL A 256 15.76 -11.28 -4.42
N GLU A 257 14.67 -10.97 -5.11
CA GLU A 257 14.38 -11.48 -6.45
C GLU A 257 14.31 -10.32 -7.44
N GLN A 258 15.13 -10.35 -8.49
CA GLN A 258 15.03 -9.38 -9.58
C GLN A 258 13.82 -9.72 -10.44
N GLY A 259 12.93 -8.74 -10.64
CA GLY A 259 11.76 -8.84 -11.50
C GLY A 259 11.97 -8.16 -12.85
N GLU A 260 10.92 -8.15 -13.66
CA GLU A 260 10.85 -7.39 -14.91
C GLU A 260 10.42 -5.94 -14.61
N GLY A 261 11.07 -4.96 -15.23
CA GLY A 261 10.75 -3.54 -15.05
C GLY A 261 11.98 -2.64 -15.17
N PRO A 262 11.79 -1.30 -15.25
CA PRO A 262 12.88 -0.35 -15.35
C PRO A 262 13.77 -0.37 -14.10
N ALA A 263 15.05 -0.05 -14.30
CA ALA A 263 16.02 0.05 -13.21
C ALA A 263 15.72 1.21 -12.22
N TYR A 264 14.88 2.17 -12.62
CA TYR A 264 14.52 3.36 -11.86
C TYR A 264 13.05 3.67 -12.13
N SER A 265 12.32 4.04 -11.08
CA SER A 265 10.91 4.45 -11.15
C SER A 265 10.71 5.96 -11.06
N ALA A 266 11.78 6.70 -10.76
CA ALA A 266 11.81 8.15 -10.69
C ALA A 266 13.18 8.66 -11.15
N LEU A 267 13.19 9.77 -11.87
CA LEU A 267 14.40 10.43 -12.39
C LEU A 267 14.25 11.94 -12.25
N TRP A 268 15.36 12.67 -12.28
CA TRP A 268 15.38 14.13 -12.13
C TRP A 268 16.29 14.79 -13.15
N LEU A 269 15.80 15.80 -13.87
CA LEU A 269 16.64 16.67 -14.68
C LEU A 269 17.37 17.65 -13.76
N VAL A 270 18.69 17.77 -13.91
CA VAL A 270 19.52 18.65 -13.09
C VAL A 270 20.63 19.30 -13.92
N GLY A 271 20.73 20.62 -13.86
CA GLY A 271 21.75 21.36 -14.60
C GLY A 271 21.56 22.88 -14.56
N ASN A 272 22.27 23.59 -15.43
CA ASN A 272 22.11 25.03 -15.62
C ASN A 272 20.65 25.46 -15.81
N PRO A 273 19.81 24.77 -16.62
CA PRO A 273 18.41 25.14 -16.81
C PRO A 273 17.56 25.14 -15.53
N THR A 274 17.88 24.28 -14.57
CA THR A 274 17.15 24.14 -13.29
C THR A 274 17.85 24.86 -12.14
N GLY A 275 18.93 25.59 -12.41
CA GLY A 275 19.78 26.17 -11.38
C GLY A 275 20.43 25.11 -10.47
N TRP A 276 20.72 23.93 -11.02
CA TRP A 276 21.25 22.75 -10.32
C TRP A 276 20.32 22.14 -9.26
N ASN A 277 19.02 22.44 -9.33
CA ASN A 277 18.00 21.71 -8.57
C ASN A 277 17.61 20.43 -9.30
N PHE A 278 17.26 19.40 -8.53
CA PHE A 278 16.76 18.12 -9.05
C PHE A 278 15.27 18.26 -9.34
N GLU A 279 14.92 18.53 -10.59
CA GLU A 279 13.53 18.68 -11.02
C GLU A 279 12.99 17.34 -11.52
N PRO A 280 11.85 16.84 -11.01
CA PRO A 280 11.36 15.51 -11.34
C PRO A 280 11.01 15.39 -12.83
N MET A 281 11.43 14.28 -13.42
CA MET A 281 10.93 13.82 -14.72
C MET A 281 9.68 12.97 -14.51
N ARG A 282 8.81 12.95 -15.53
CA ARG A 282 7.56 12.21 -15.52
C ARG A 282 7.74 10.87 -16.21
N ALA A 283 7.48 9.76 -15.50
CA ALA A 283 7.36 8.46 -16.16
C ALA A 283 6.17 8.45 -17.13
N ASP A 284 6.32 7.84 -18.30
CA ASP A 284 5.23 7.69 -19.25
C ASP A 284 4.14 6.76 -18.67
N ALA A 285 2.88 7.11 -18.93
CA ALA A 285 1.74 6.38 -18.37
C ALA A 285 1.51 5.01 -19.01
N LEU A 286 2.00 4.81 -20.24
CA LEU A 286 1.84 3.58 -21.02
C LEU A 286 3.10 2.73 -21.02
N ASP A 287 4.26 3.35 -20.79
CA ASP A 287 5.55 2.69 -20.86
C ASP A 287 6.49 3.12 -19.71
N PRO A 288 6.66 2.29 -18.66
CA PRO A 288 7.42 2.68 -17.47
C PRO A 288 8.94 2.86 -17.73
N TYR A 289 9.43 2.53 -18.93
CA TYR A 289 10.83 2.77 -19.31
C TYR A 289 11.06 4.14 -19.98
N LEU A 290 9.99 4.86 -20.30
CA LEU A 290 10.07 6.20 -20.89
C LEU A 290 9.90 7.25 -19.80
N PHE A 291 10.80 8.24 -19.77
CA PHE A 291 10.72 9.40 -18.89
C PHE A 291 10.74 10.69 -19.68
N HIS A 292 9.83 11.60 -19.34
CA HIS A 292 9.64 12.87 -20.03
C HIS A 292 10.01 14.05 -19.14
N TYR A 293 10.64 15.04 -19.76
CA TYR A 293 10.72 16.40 -19.21
C TYR A 293 10.33 17.39 -20.30
N ASN A 294 9.15 17.99 -20.14
CA ASN A 294 8.64 19.00 -21.08
C ASN A 294 8.57 20.33 -20.37
N GLY A 295 9.33 21.32 -20.84
CA GLY A 295 9.43 22.56 -20.08
C GLY A 295 10.23 23.67 -20.74
N ASP A 296 10.28 24.79 -20.03
CA ASP A 296 11.05 25.96 -20.37
C ASP A 296 12.47 25.82 -19.79
N LEU A 297 13.44 25.62 -20.68
CA LEU A 297 14.87 25.54 -20.38
C LEU A 297 15.60 26.76 -20.98
N SER A 298 14.97 27.94 -20.96
CA SER A 298 15.50 29.16 -21.59
C SER A 298 16.89 29.59 -21.09
N ALA A 299 17.31 29.15 -19.90
CA ALA A 299 18.66 29.40 -19.41
C ALA A 299 19.73 28.62 -20.19
N GLY A 300 19.36 27.52 -20.87
CA GLY A 300 20.28 26.65 -21.61
C GLY A 300 21.40 26.09 -20.74
N GLY A 301 22.46 25.62 -21.40
CA GLY A 301 23.68 25.16 -20.74
C GLY A 301 23.67 23.68 -20.38
N GLU A 302 24.54 23.31 -19.46
CA GLU A 302 24.83 21.92 -19.15
C GLU A 302 23.73 21.27 -18.31
N PHE A 303 23.38 20.00 -18.61
CA PHE A 303 22.54 19.19 -17.73
C PHE A 303 22.87 17.68 -17.79
N LYS A 304 22.39 16.95 -16.79
CA LYS A 304 22.35 15.48 -16.71
C LYS A 304 21.06 15.04 -16.02
N ILE A 305 20.79 13.73 -16.00
CA ILE A 305 19.58 13.18 -15.37
C ILE A 305 19.99 12.31 -14.17
N GLY A 306 19.61 12.72 -12.97
CA GLY A 306 19.89 12.00 -11.72
C GLY A 306 18.95 10.84 -11.48
N THR A 307 19.47 9.78 -10.85
CA THR A 307 18.70 8.58 -10.50
C THR A 307 18.18 8.57 -9.06
N GLN A 308 18.58 9.58 -8.26
CA GLN A 308 18.14 9.76 -6.88
C GLN A 308 18.02 11.25 -6.56
N GLN A 309 16.95 11.63 -5.87
CA GLN A 309 16.70 13.02 -5.51
C GLN A 309 17.80 13.56 -4.59
N GLY A 310 18.44 14.65 -5.01
CA GLY A 310 19.41 15.38 -4.18
C GLY A 310 20.74 14.66 -3.92
N SER A 311 20.95 13.47 -4.50
CA SER A 311 22.18 12.70 -4.32
C SER A 311 23.14 12.94 -5.48
N TRP A 312 24.35 13.39 -5.14
CA TRP A 312 25.45 13.58 -6.11
C TRP A 312 26.35 12.36 -6.25
N ASP A 313 26.28 11.43 -5.30
CA ASP A 313 27.04 10.18 -5.28
C ASP A 313 26.32 9.06 -6.04
N ALA A 314 25.01 9.24 -6.31
CA ALA A 314 24.23 8.33 -7.14
C ALA A 314 24.68 8.39 -8.62
N PRO A 315 24.42 7.33 -9.41
CA PRO A 315 24.60 7.37 -10.85
C PRO A 315 23.72 8.43 -11.53
N PHE A 316 24.15 8.87 -12.71
CA PHE A 316 23.38 9.78 -13.56
C PHE A 316 23.36 9.23 -14.98
N PHE A 317 22.24 9.43 -15.69
CA PHE A 317 22.21 9.31 -17.14
C PHE A 317 22.89 10.53 -17.75
N ARG A 318 23.83 10.28 -18.67
CA ARG A 318 24.75 11.27 -19.24
C ARG A 318 25.11 10.90 -20.69
N PRO A 319 25.60 11.84 -21.51
CA PRO A 319 26.14 11.50 -22.82
C PRO A 319 27.55 10.92 -22.70
N ALA A 320 27.93 10.02 -23.62
CA ALA A 320 29.30 9.50 -23.70
C ALA A 320 30.34 10.61 -23.99
N ILE A 321 29.94 11.68 -24.68
CA ILE A 321 30.79 12.82 -25.05
C ILE A 321 30.31 14.07 -24.31
N ASN A 322 31.22 14.73 -23.57
CA ASN A 322 30.87 15.97 -22.87
C ASN A 322 30.52 17.10 -23.85
N GLY A 323 29.49 17.88 -23.52
CA GLY A 323 29.02 18.98 -24.37
C GLY A 323 28.22 18.50 -25.58
N THR A 324 27.65 17.29 -25.52
CA THR A 324 26.73 16.82 -26.58
C THR A 324 25.51 17.74 -26.62
N ALA A 325 25.24 18.32 -27.79
CA ALA A 325 24.12 19.24 -27.99
C ALA A 325 22.76 18.50 -28.05
N GLU A 326 21.68 19.26 -28.14
CA GLU A 326 20.33 18.73 -28.40
C GLU A 326 20.25 17.92 -29.70
N GLY A 327 19.36 16.93 -29.75
CA GLY A 327 19.25 16.00 -30.88
C GLY A 327 18.26 14.87 -30.63
N VAL A 328 18.17 13.96 -31.58
CA VAL A 328 17.31 12.76 -31.52
C VAL A 328 18.18 11.50 -31.51
N ASP A 329 17.69 10.44 -30.86
CA ASP A 329 18.33 9.12 -30.77
C ASP A 329 19.78 9.17 -30.24
N LEU A 330 20.05 10.10 -29.31
CA LEU A 330 21.37 10.29 -28.73
C LEU A 330 21.69 9.16 -27.76
N ASP A 331 22.93 8.66 -27.81
CA ASP A 331 23.41 7.62 -26.90
C ASP A 331 23.48 8.10 -25.44
N VAL A 332 23.07 7.24 -24.52
CA VAL A 332 23.09 7.49 -23.08
C VAL A 332 23.92 6.43 -22.37
N GLU A 333 24.75 6.87 -21.43
CA GLU A 333 25.47 6.01 -20.51
C GLU A 333 25.10 6.39 -19.06
N VAL A 334 25.29 5.45 -18.11
CA VAL A 334 24.93 5.64 -16.70
C VAL A 334 26.11 5.34 -15.79
N TRP A 335 26.57 6.34 -15.05
CA TRP A 335 27.61 6.18 -14.03
C TRP A 335 27.63 7.34 -13.03
N ALA A 336 28.36 7.14 -11.93
CA ALA A 336 28.62 8.14 -10.90
C ALA A 336 30.08 8.63 -10.98
N GLY A 337 30.35 9.84 -10.47
CA GLY A 337 31.71 10.39 -10.43
C GLY A 337 32.26 10.83 -11.80
N ASP A 338 33.58 10.69 -11.97
CA ASP A 338 34.32 11.11 -13.17
C ASP A 338 34.38 10.01 -14.25
N PRO A 339 34.36 10.38 -15.55
CA PRO A 339 34.24 11.75 -16.06
C PRO A 339 32.81 12.31 -15.88
N ASP A 340 32.69 13.57 -15.47
CA ASP A 340 31.37 14.22 -15.28
C ASP A 340 30.84 14.85 -16.58
N THR A 341 30.52 14.01 -17.57
CA THR A 341 29.99 14.48 -18.86
C THR A 341 28.54 14.95 -18.77
N LYS A 342 28.18 15.94 -19.58
CA LYS A 342 26.86 16.57 -19.60
C LYS A 342 26.45 16.88 -21.03
N TRP A 343 25.13 16.91 -21.27
CA TRP A 343 24.60 17.58 -22.46
C TRP A 343 24.75 19.09 -22.28
N ASP A 344 24.92 19.84 -23.36
CA ASP A 344 25.00 21.31 -23.34
C ASP A 344 24.07 21.87 -24.42
N ILE A 345 22.92 22.41 -24.00
CA ILE A 345 21.83 22.79 -24.90
C ILE A 345 21.72 24.29 -25.09
N THR A 346 21.18 24.70 -26.23
CA THR A 346 20.77 26.09 -26.41
C THR A 346 19.55 26.44 -25.52
N GLY A 347 19.40 27.72 -25.19
CA GLY A 347 18.27 28.18 -24.38
C GLY A 347 16.96 28.13 -25.17
N GLY A 348 15.95 27.45 -24.66
CA GLY A 348 14.65 27.33 -25.30
C GLY A 348 13.66 26.46 -24.55
N ARG A 349 12.55 26.12 -25.21
CA ARG A 349 11.57 25.15 -24.70
C ARG A 349 11.82 23.80 -25.35
N TYR A 350 11.78 22.74 -24.57
CA TYR A 350 12.11 21.40 -25.04
C TYR A 350 11.07 20.38 -24.62
N LYS A 351 10.95 19.33 -25.43
CA LYS A 351 10.44 18.03 -25.00
C LYS A 351 11.62 17.07 -24.96
N ILE A 352 11.89 16.53 -23.77
CA ILE A 352 12.96 15.56 -23.54
C ILE A 352 12.31 14.22 -23.24
N THR A 353 12.77 13.16 -23.92
CA THR A 353 12.33 11.78 -23.68
C THR A 353 13.55 10.90 -23.52
N LEU A 354 13.67 10.22 -22.38
CA LEU A 354 14.69 9.21 -22.10
C LEU A 354 14.05 7.82 -22.19
N ASP A 355 14.58 6.93 -23.03
CA ASP A 355 14.23 5.51 -23.07
C ASP A 355 15.32 4.69 -22.36
N MET A 356 14.96 4.08 -21.23
CA MET A 356 15.86 3.27 -20.42
C MET A 356 16.09 1.85 -20.94
N ARG A 357 15.32 1.37 -21.91
CA ARG A 357 15.53 0.06 -22.54
C ARG A 357 16.59 0.16 -23.61
N GLU A 358 16.43 1.15 -24.48
CA GLU A 358 17.33 1.37 -25.62
C GLU A 358 18.56 2.19 -25.22
N MET A 359 18.52 2.82 -24.03
CA MET A 359 19.55 3.74 -23.55
C MET A 359 19.76 4.91 -24.52
N LYS A 360 18.64 5.53 -24.89
CA LYS A 360 18.54 6.62 -25.86
C LYS A 360 17.82 7.82 -25.27
N ILE A 361 18.20 9.02 -25.71
CA ILE A 361 17.51 10.26 -25.34
C ILE A 361 17.23 11.13 -26.56
N ASP A 362 16.01 11.65 -26.61
CA ASP A 362 15.60 12.74 -27.48
C ASP A 362 15.57 14.04 -26.67
N ILE A 363 16.24 15.07 -27.17
CA ILE A 363 16.27 16.42 -26.63
C ILE A 363 15.83 17.34 -27.76
N VAL A 364 14.53 17.64 -27.87
CA VAL A 364 13.97 18.27 -29.07
C VAL A 364 13.38 19.64 -28.73
N PRO A 365 13.79 20.72 -29.43
CA PRO A 365 13.14 22.03 -29.30
C PRO A 365 11.64 21.93 -29.58
N PHE A 366 10.83 22.46 -28.68
CA PHE A 366 9.37 22.44 -28.80
C PHE A 366 8.90 23.50 -29.80
N THR A 367 8.15 23.07 -30.81
CA THR A 367 7.41 23.95 -31.71
C THR A 367 5.92 23.82 -31.42
N PRO A 368 5.22 24.90 -31.00
CA PRO A 368 3.80 24.83 -30.70
C PRO A 368 2.97 24.59 -31.96
N PHE A 369 1.93 23.78 -31.81
CA PHE A 369 0.85 23.71 -32.78
C PHE A 369 0.10 25.05 -32.80
N PRO A 370 -0.27 25.54 -34.00
CA PRO A 370 -0.95 26.83 -34.14
C PRO A 370 -2.42 26.79 -33.75
N MET A 371 -2.98 25.60 -33.51
CA MET A 371 -4.40 25.39 -33.27
C MET A 371 -4.66 24.15 -32.44
N VAL A 372 -5.77 24.16 -31.69
CA VAL A 372 -6.28 23.02 -30.93
C VAL A 372 -7.80 22.97 -31.08
N TYR A 373 -8.34 21.77 -31.29
CA TYR A 373 -9.77 21.55 -31.47
C TYR A 373 -10.29 20.45 -30.55
N LEU A 374 -11.47 20.64 -29.95
CA LEU A 374 -12.22 19.58 -29.30
C LEU A 374 -12.92 18.72 -30.36
N VAL A 375 -12.85 17.41 -30.20
CA VAL A 375 -13.51 16.41 -31.05
C VAL A 375 -14.16 15.35 -30.16
N GLY A 376 -15.44 15.03 -30.42
CA GLY A 376 -16.19 13.99 -29.72
C GLY A 376 -17.65 14.37 -29.51
N ASP A 377 -18.53 13.39 -29.26
CA ASP A 377 -19.98 13.57 -29.13
C ASP A 377 -20.44 14.42 -27.93
N ALA A 378 -19.56 14.63 -26.95
CA ALA A 378 -19.76 15.63 -25.90
C ALA A 378 -19.67 17.08 -26.43
N THR A 379 -18.99 17.29 -27.55
CA THR A 379 -18.63 18.62 -28.09
C THR A 379 -19.65 19.09 -29.15
N PRO A 380 -19.75 20.40 -29.44
CA PRO A 380 -20.63 20.92 -30.49
C PRO A 380 -20.39 20.29 -31.87
N GLY A 381 -19.13 20.06 -32.23
CA GLY A 381 -18.70 19.48 -33.51
C GLY A 381 -18.87 17.95 -33.60
N ALA A 382 -19.23 17.28 -32.51
CA ALA A 382 -19.32 15.81 -32.44
C ALA A 382 -18.04 15.12 -32.98
N TRP A 383 -18.19 13.97 -33.63
CA TRP A 383 -17.10 13.23 -34.28
C TRP A 383 -16.78 13.69 -35.71
N ASP A 384 -17.35 14.81 -36.16
CA ASP A 384 -17.06 15.38 -37.47
C ASP A 384 -15.83 16.29 -37.39
N ILE A 385 -14.67 15.78 -37.79
CA ILE A 385 -13.40 16.54 -37.73
C ILE A 385 -13.48 17.82 -38.57
N GLY A 386 -14.21 17.82 -39.70
CA GLY A 386 -14.39 19.02 -40.52
C GLY A 386 -15.07 20.15 -39.74
N ASN A 387 -15.97 19.78 -38.84
CA ASN A 387 -16.73 20.66 -37.96
C ASN A 387 -16.23 20.66 -36.50
N ALA A 388 -15.00 20.22 -36.24
CA ALA A 388 -14.41 20.21 -34.90
C ALA A 388 -14.44 21.59 -34.23
N THR A 389 -14.58 21.61 -32.90
CA THR A 389 -14.80 22.84 -32.13
C THR A 389 -13.46 23.50 -31.80
N SER A 390 -13.18 24.70 -32.32
CA SER A 390 -11.91 25.39 -32.07
C SER A 390 -11.78 25.84 -30.62
N MET A 391 -10.56 25.72 -30.07
CA MET A 391 -10.14 26.45 -28.87
C MET A 391 -9.54 27.81 -29.27
N GLU A 392 -9.48 28.73 -28.31
CA GLU A 392 -8.84 30.04 -28.45
C GLU A 392 -7.44 29.99 -27.84
N SER A 393 -6.43 30.52 -28.53
CA SER A 393 -5.10 30.68 -27.92
C SER A 393 -5.13 31.81 -26.90
N THR A 394 -4.38 31.66 -25.81
CA THR A 394 -4.21 32.73 -24.82
C THR A 394 -3.07 33.68 -25.22
N ALA A 395 -2.68 34.60 -24.32
CA ALA A 395 -1.46 35.39 -24.48
C ALA A 395 -0.19 34.52 -24.50
N ASP A 396 -0.23 33.35 -23.87
CA ASP A 396 0.77 32.31 -24.00
C ASP A 396 0.42 31.40 -25.19
N PRO A 397 1.25 31.32 -26.25
CA PRO A 397 0.96 30.52 -27.45
C PRO A 397 0.96 29.00 -27.18
N HIS A 398 1.43 28.56 -26.02
CA HIS A 398 1.37 27.15 -25.62
C HIS A 398 0.08 26.81 -24.88
N ILE A 399 -0.75 27.80 -24.55
CA ILE A 399 -1.97 27.61 -23.77
C ILE A 399 -3.20 27.94 -24.62
N PHE A 400 -4.12 26.99 -24.68
CA PHE A 400 -5.42 27.12 -25.33
C PHE A 400 -6.54 27.06 -24.29
N THR A 401 -7.60 27.83 -24.51
CA THR A 401 -8.78 27.83 -23.67
C THR A 401 -10.06 27.67 -24.48
N TRP A 402 -11.06 27.07 -23.85
CA TRP A 402 -12.42 27.01 -24.40
C TRP A 402 -13.44 27.09 -23.27
N SER A 403 -14.55 27.77 -23.51
CA SER A 403 -15.68 27.80 -22.60
C SER A 403 -16.97 27.57 -23.35
N GLY A 404 -17.82 26.69 -22.83
CA GLY A 404 -19.10 26.42 -23.45
C GLY A 404 -19.80 25.20 -22.90
N ASN A 405 -20.93 24.85 -23.54
CA ASN A 405 -21.73 23.72 -23.11
C ASN A 405 -21.18 22.40 -23.68
N LEU A 406 -20.89 21.44 -22.80
CA LEU A 406 -20.66 20.04 -23.16
C LEU A 406 -21.89 19.20 -22.83
N LYS A 407 -22.11 18.16 -23.65
CA LYS A 407 -23.11 17.12 -23.42
C LYS A 407 -22.46 15.92 -22.73
N GLY A 408 -23.29 15.03 -22.18
CA GLY A 408 -22.80 13.71 -21.79
C GLY A 408 -22.28 12.96 -23.02
N GLY A 409 -21.06 12.44 -22.95
CA GLY A 409 -20.36 11.88 -24.12
C GLY A 409 -18.85 11.82 -23.92
N GLU A 410 -18.13 11.59 -25.00
CA GLU A 410 -16.66 11.52 -25.05
C GLU A 410 -16.07 12.73 -25.77
N MET A 411 -14.83 13.06 -25.42
CA MET A 411 -14.03 14.04 -26.14
C MET A 411 -12.53 13.79 -26.04
N LYS A 412 -11.79 14.32 -27.03
CA LYS A 412 -10.33 14.43 -27.10
C LYS A 412 -9.94 15.68 -27.89
N PHE A 413 -8.64 15.95 -28.03
CA PHE A 413 -8.15 17.16 -28.71
C PHE A 413 -7.32 16.84 -29.95
N SER A 414 -7.63 17.48 -31.08
CA SER A 414 -6.80 17.46 -32.29
C SER A 414 -5.95 18.73 -32.36
N LEU A 415 -4.70 18.60 -32.81
CA LEU A 415 -3.72 19.70 -32.87
C LEU A 415 -3.43 20.18 -34.29
N ASP A 416 -3.94 19.45 -35.28
CA ASP A 416 -3.69 19.71 -36.71
C ASP A 416 -4.96 19.61 -37.58
N LYS A 417 -6.09 19.19 -37.01
CA LYS A 417 -7.41 19.09 -37.67
C LYS A 417 -7.29 18.48 -39.07
N GLN A 418 -6.55 17.38 -39.20
CA GLN A 418 -6.44 16.68 -40.48
C GLN A 418 -7.82 16.20 -40.94
N SER A 419 -7.99 16.01 -42.25
CA SER A 419 -9.23 15.43 -42.80
C SER A 419 -9.37 13.92 -42.57
N ASP A 420 -8.40 13.31 -41.88
CA ASP A 420 -8.40 11.91 -41.46
C ASP A 420 -8.09 11.79 -39.95
N TRP A 421 -7.96 10.56 -39.47
CA TRP A 421 -7.71 10.28 -38.04
C TRP A 421 -6.22 10.13 -37.71
N ASN A 422 -5.31 10.33 -38.67
CA ASN A 422 -3.87 10.19 -38.51
C ASN A 422 -3.21 11.51 -38.08
N GLY A 423 -3.97 12.37 -37.41
CA GLY A 423 -3.48 13.64 -36.89
C GLY A 423 -2.68 13.54 -35.60
N ALA A 424 -2.25 14.71 -35.13
CA ALA A 424 -1.72 14.91 -33.79
C ALA A 424 -2.85 15.04 -32.78
N TRP A 425 -2.77 14.25 -31.71
CA TRP A 425 -3.81 14.19 -30.69
C TRP A 425 -3.24 14.41 -29.29
N PHE A 426 -4.01 15.10 -28.45
CA PHE A 426 -3.94 14.92 -27.00
C PHE A 426 -5.11 14.07 -26.52
N LEU A 427 -4.74 13.03 -25.76
CA LEU A 427 -5.62 12.00 -25.25
C LEU A 427 -5.65 12.02 -23.73
N ALA A 428 -6.69 11.44 -23.14
CA ALA A 428 -6.76 11.27 -21.70
C ALA A 428 -5.68 10.28 -21.22
N GLY A 429 -5.25 10.42 -19.96
CA GLY A 429 -4.28 9.49 -19.35
C GLY A 429 -4.77 8.04 -19.23
N GLU A 430 -6.08 7.81 -19.26
CA GLU A 430 -6.68 6.48 -19.19
C GLU A 430 -8.04 6.43 -19.94
N ALA A 431 -8.53 5.23 -20.22
CA ALA A 431 -9.78 5.03 -20.93
C ALA A 431 -10.99 5.55 -20.14
N ASN A 432 -11.86 6.32 -20.80
CA ASN A 432 -13.10 6.87 -20.24
C ASN A 432 -12.92 7.73 -18.98
N LYS A 433 -11.78 8.42 -18.86
CA LYS A 433 -11.46 9.25 -17.70
C LYS A 433 -12.50 10.35 -17.50
N ALA A 434 -13.11 10.43 -16.31
CA ALA A 434 -13.94 11.58 -15.98
C ALA A 434 -13.04 12.80 -15.71
N PRO A 435 -13.40 14.01 -16.17
CA PRO A 435 -12.67 15.24 -15.83
C PRO A 435 -12.47 15.40 -14.32
N ALA A 436 -11.24 15.67 -13.89
CA ALA A 436 -10.93 15.86 -12.47
C ALA A 436 -11.35 17.24 -11.93
N GLY A 437 -11.52 18.23 -12.82
CA GLY A 437 -11.70 19.64 -12.44
C GLY A 437 -10.41 20.34 -12.01
N THR A 438 -9.31 19.61 -11.91
CA THR A 438 -7.95 20.11 -11.64
C THR A 438 -7.03 19.77 -12.81
N GLU A 439 -5.75 20.12 -12.70
CA GLU A 439 -4.76 19.79 -13.74
C GLU A 439 -4.59 18.27 -13.86
N GLU A 440 -4.60 17.79 -15.11
CA GLU A 440 -4.45 16.40 -15.48
C GLU A 440 -3.40 16.26 -16.59
N GLN A 441 -2.60 15.19 -16.51
CA GLN A 441 -1.66 14.84 -17.56
C GLN A 441 -2.38 14.28 -18.79
N MET A 442 -2.03 14.77 -19.97
CA MET A 442 -2.44 14.24 -21.27
C MET A 442 -1.37 13.32 -21.85
N ILE A 443 -1.78 12.44 -22.76
CA ILE A 443 -0.90 11.65 -23.61
C ILE A 443 -0.84 12.33 -24.98
N PHE A 444 0.36 12.63 -25.48
CA PHE A 444 0.58 13.11 -26.84
C PHE A 444 0.75 11.94 -27.82
N HIS A 445 0.11 12.02 -28.98
CA HIS A 445 0.18 10.98 -30.00
C HIS A 445 0.27 11.56 -31.42
N TYR A 446 1.25 11.12 -32.23
CA TYR A 446 1.44 11.56 -33.62
C TYR A 446 2.32 10.60 -34.47
N PRO A 447 1.91 10.22 -35.70
CA PRO A 447 0.71 9.44 -36.04
C PRO A 447 0.97 7.91 -36.04
N GLY A 448 -0.10 7.10 -35.91
CA GLY A 448 -0.10 5.75 -36.53
C GLY A 448 0.00 4.49 -35.66
N ALA A 449 0.12 4.56 -34.32
CA ALA A 449 -0.21 3.45 -33.41
C ALA A 449 -0.14 3.94 -31.95
N GLY A 450 -1.20 3.77 -31.17
CA GLY A 450 -1.28 4.21 -29.78
C GLY A 450 -2.65 3.94 -29.19
N VAL A 451 -2.81 4.22 -27.90
CA VAL A 451 -4.12 4.21 -27.25
C VAL A 451 -5.02 5.30 -27.85
N ASP A 452 -6.34 5.17 -27.71
CA ASP A 452 -7.31 6.19 -28.12
C ASP A 452 -8.20 6.58 -26.94
N TYR A 453 -7.54 6.98 -25.85
CA TYR A 453 -8.19 7.37 -24.60
C TYR A 453 -8.86 8.73 -24.71
N LYS A 454 -10.03 8.85 -24.08
CA LYS A 454 -10.92 9.99 -24.19
C LYS A 454 -11.41 10.36 -22.80
N TRP A 455 -11.69 11.64 -22.61
CA TRP A 455 -12.44 12.07 -21.45
C TRP A 455 -13.91 11.71 -21.62
N LYS A 456 -14.54 11.21 -20.55
CA LYS A 456 -15.97 10.94 -20.48
C LYS A 456 -16.67 12.05 -19.69
N ILE A 457 -17.39 12.91 -20.39
CA ILE A 457 -18.28 13.90 -19.77
C ILE A 457 -19.51 13.17 -19.26
N LEU A 458 -19.69 13.15 -17.94
CA LEU A 458 -20.79 12.43 -17.28
C LEU A 458 -22.06 13.27 -17.20
N GLU A 459 -21.92 14.58 -17.02
CA GLU A 459 -23.03 15.50 -16.84
C GLU A 459 -22.96 16.62 -17.86
N ALA A 460 -24.06 16.88 -18.56
CA ALA A 460 -24.14 18.06 -19.41
C ALA A 460 -24.03 19.34 -18.56
N GLY A 461 -23.41 20.37 -19.11
CA GLY A 461 -23.18 21.61 -18.37
C GLY A 461 -22.27 22.57 -19.10
N ASN A 462 -22.06 23.75 -18.50
CA ASN A 462 -21.04 24.68 -18.97
C ASN A 462 -19.68 24.26 -18.38
N TYR A 463 -18.65 24.27 -19.21
CA TYR A 463 -17.29 23.90 -18.83
C TYR A 463 -16.31 24.96 -19.27
N THR A 464 -15.23 25.09 -18.52
CA THR A 464 -14.01 25.79 -18.91
C THR A 464 -12.91 24.76 -19.11
N ILE A 465 -12.19 24.85 -20.22
CA ILE A 465 -11.05 24.01 -20.54
C ILE A 465 -9.82 24.89 -20.67
N LEU A 466 -8.72 24.50 -20.03
CA LEU A 466 -7.41 25.09 -20.19
C LEU A 466 -6.41 23.99 -20.54
N LEU A 467 -5.73 24.11 -21.68
CA LEU A 467 -4.82 23.10 -22.21
C LEU A 467 -3.45 23.72 -22.44
N ASP A 468 -2.39 23.16 -21.84
CA ASP A 468 -0.98 23.52 -22.06
C ASP A 468 -0.31 22.44 -22.93
N GLN A 469 0.00 22.77 -24.18
CA GLN A 469 0.62 21.82 -25.13
C GLN A 469 2.12 21.61 -24.91
N LEU A 470 2.80 22.52 -24.19
CA LEU A 470 4.19 22.33 -23.80
C LEU A 470 4.25 21.29 -22.68
N ARG A 471 3.54 21.52 -21.58
CA ARG A 471 3.51 20.61 -20.43
C ARG A 471 2.68 19.36 -20.67
N GLU A 472 1.86 19.39 -21.72
CA GLU A 472 0.87 18.35 -22.06
C GLU A 472 -0.15 18.16 -20.95
N THR A 473 -0.58 19.25 -20.31
CA THR A 473 -1.58 19.21 -19.23
C THR A 473 -2.89 19.84 -19.66
N VAL A 474 -3.99 19.43 -19.00
CA VAL A 474 -5.31 20.01 -19.21
C VAL A 474 -6.08 20.13 -17.90
N ILE A 475 -6.89 21.18 -17.78
CA ILE A 475 -7.93 21.34 -16.77
C ILE A 475 -9.25 21.35 -17.52
N ILE A 476 -10.19 20.47 -17.16
CA ILE A 476 -11.57 20.46 -17.66
C ILE A 476 -12.49 20.64 -16.45
N GLU A 477 -12.95 21.87 -16.23
CA GLU A 477 -13.69 22.26 -15.04
C GLU A 477 -15.15 22.58 -15.36
N LYS A 478 -16.07 21.92 -14.65
CA LYS A 478 -17.51 22.25 -14.73
C LYS A 478 -17.79 23.52 -13.94
N GLN A 479 -18.53 24.44 -14.54
CA GLN A 479 -18.90 25.74 -13.95
C GLN A 479 -20.22 25.72 -13.19
#